data_AF-A0A9X9MJH5-F1
#
_entry.id   AF-A0A9X9MJH5-F1
#
_cell.length_a   1.000
_cell.length_b   1.000
_cell.length_c   1.000
_cell.angle_alpha   90.00
_cell.angle_beta   90.00
_cell.angle_gamma   90.00
#
_symmetry.space_group_name_H-M   'P 1'
#
loop_
_entity.id
_entity.type
_entity.pdbx_description
1 polymer ?
#
loop_
_entity_poly.entity_id
_entity_poly.type
_entity_poly.pdbx_seq_one_letter_code
_entity_poly.pdbx_strand_id
1 'polypeptide(L)'
;MPPKKPINWKMLGKMTAAGLICCIGGPALVMYVSPTPEELFSRYNPDLQKRALESREKRQQEFDDFVMKLREYSKSDRPIWLVAEDAAKKDRESKLEGIKKMREEKLREAEEQEAERRRRLEIIKGNS
;
A
#
# COMPACT_ATOMS: atom_id res chain seq x y z
N MET A 1 -36.83 -43.37 31.46
CA MET A 1 -36.36 -42.14 30.76
C MET A 1 -35.95 -41.13 31.83
N PRO A 2 -34.74 -40.55 31.80
CA PRO A 2 -34.34 -39.59 32.82
C PRO A 2 -35.19 -38.30 32.71
N PRO A 3 -35.66 -37.72 33.83
CA PRO A 3 -36.51 -36.54 33.81
C PRO A 3 -35.75 -35.31 33.29
N LYS A 4 -36.37 -34.54 32.39
CA LYS A 4 -35.80 -33.28 31.88
C LYS A 4 -35.68 -32.27 33.02
N LYS A 5 -34.46 -31.81 33.31
CA LYS A 5 -34.22 -30.73 34.28
C LYS A 5 -34.95 -29.45 33.82
N PRO A 6 -35.67 -28.75 34.72
CA PRO A 6 -36.31 -27.50 34.36
C PRO A 6 -35.24 -26.44 34.07
N ILE A 7 -35.43 -25.71 32.97
CA ILE A 7 -34.52 -24.63 32.55
C ILE A 7 -34.65 -23.46 33.54
N ASN A 8 -33.53 -23.07 34.13
CA ASN A 8 -33.48 -21.95 35.08
C ASN A 8 -33.37 -20.63 34.32
N TRP A 9 -34.52 -20.08 33.93
CA TRP A 9 -34.66 -18.82 33.18
C TRP A 9 -33.95 -17.64 33.84
N LYS A 10 -33.87 -17.61 35.18
CA LYS A 10 -33.14 -16.56 35.92
C LYS A 10 -31.63 -16.64 35.69
N MET A 11 -31.06 -17.84 35.62
CA MET A 11 -29.64 -18.03 35.31
C MET A 11 -29.34 -17.69 33.86
N LEU A 12 -30.19 -18.12 32.93
CA LEU A 12 -30.06 -17.80 31.51
C LEU A 12 -30.05 -16.28 31.29
N GLY A 13 -31.00 -15.55 31.88
CA GLY A 13 -31.06 -14.08 31.78
C GLY A 13 -29.82 -13.37 32.31
N LYS A 14 -29.23 -13.86 33.41
CA LYS A 14 -27.96 -13.31 33.96
C LYS A 14 -26.79 -13.58 33.02
N MET A 15 -26.69 -14.80 32.48
CA MET A 15 -25.60 -15.17 31.56
C MET A 15 -25.68 -14.40 30.25
N THR A 16 -26.89 -14.20 29.70
CA THR A 16 -27.08 -13.39 28.48
C THR A 16 -26.73 -11.92 28.72
N ALA A 17 -27.13 -11.36 29.86
CA ALA A 17 -26.79 -9.98 30.21
C ALA A 17 -25.26 -9.78 30.35
N ALA A 18 -24.59 -10.67 31.08
CA ALA A 18 -23.13 -10.64 31.23
C ALA A 18 -22.40 -10.83 29.89
N GLY A 19 -22.88 -11.76 29.06
CA GLY A 19 -22.34 -11.98 27.71
C GLY A 19 -22.46 -10.76 26.82
N LEU A 20 -23.63 -10.10 26.78
CA LEU A 20 -23.84 -8.88 26.02
C LEU A 20 -22.95 -7.73 26.51
N ILE A 21 -22.79 -7.56 27.83
CA ILE A 21 -21.88 -6.56 28.40
C ILE A 21 -20.44 -6.83 27.96
N CYS A 22 -19.99 -8.08 27.90
CA CYS A 22 -18.65 -8.39 27.46
C CYS A 22 -18.47 -8.15 25.94
N CYS A 23 -19.40 -8.65 25.13
CA CYS A 23 -19.36 -8.54 23.67
C CYS A 23 -19.52 -7.10 23.17
N ILE A 24 -20.30 -6.26 23.85
CA ILE A 24 -20.53 -4.85 23.47
C ILE A 24 -19.58 -3.93 24.23
N GLY A 25 -19.42 -4.17 25.53
CA GLY A 25 -18.59 -3.33 26.40
C GLY A 25 -17.11 -3.38 26.06
N GLY A 26 -16.59 -4.52 25.57
CA GLY A 26 -15.21 -4.61 25.09
C GLY A 26 -14.95 -3.64 23.92
N PRO A 27 -15.65 -3.80 22.77
CA PRO A 27 -15.52 -2.88 21.64
C PRO A 27 -15.86 -1.42 22.01
N ALA A 28 -16.89 -1.19 22.82
CA ALA A 28 -17.27 0.16 23.24
C ALA A 28 -16.17 0.86 24.06
N LEU A 29 -15.51 0.14 24.97
CA LEU A 29 -14.38 0.67 25.75
C LEU A 29 -13.19 1.01 24.83
N VAL A 30 -12.90 0.15 23.85
CA VAL A 30 -11.84 0.40 22.87
C VAL A 30 -12.15 1.64 22.05
N MET A 31 -13.39 1.80 21.56
CA MET A 31 -13.81 2.98 20.80
C MET A 31 -13.78 4.25 21.66
N TYR A 32 -14.06 4.15 22.95
CA TYR A 32 -14.03 5.29 23.87
C TYR A 32 -12.59 5.78 24.17
N VAL A 33 -11.64 4.86 24.32
CA VAL A 33 -10.24 5.20 24.65
C VAL A 33 -9.41 5.52 23.40
N SER A 34 -9.72 4.88 22.28
CA SER A 34 -8.97 5.09 21.04
C SER A 34 -9.31 6.45 20.44
N PRO A 35 -8.33 7.36 20.29
CA PRO A 35 -8.58 8.67 19.71
C PRO A 35 -9.03 8.54 18.25
N THR A 36 -9.89 9.45 17.82
CA THR A 36 -10.37 9.48 16.44
C THR A 36 -9.24 9.89 15.47
N PRO A 37 -9.33 9.52 14.17
CA PRO A 37 -8.32 9.91 13.18
C PRO A 37 -8.10 11.43 13.10
N GLU A 38 -9.16 12.21 13.28
CA GLU A 38 -9.12 13.68 13.24
C GLU A 38 -8.38 14.26 14.45
N GLU A 39 -8.62 13.73 15.65
CA GLU A 39 -7.91 14.13 16.87
C GLU A 39 -6.43 13.72 16.80
N LEU A 40 -6.13 12.56 16.20
CA LEU A 40 -4.76 12.12 15.97
C LEU A 40 -4.04 13.04 14.98
N PHE A 41 -4.72 13.43 13.90
CA PHE A 41 -4.20 14.37 12.91
C PHE A 41 -3.92 15.75 13.52
N SER A 42 -4.82 16.25 14.37
CA SER A 42 -4.63 17.53 15.07
C SER A 42 -3.43 17.52 16.02
N ARG A 43 -3.02 16.36 16.53
CA ARG A 43 -1.82 16.21 17.38
C ARG A 43 -0.51 16.09 16.60
N TYR A 44 -0.57 15.93 15.28
CA TYR A 44 0.63 15.87 14.44
C TYR A 44 1.28 17.25 14.25
N ASN A 45 2.59 17.24 14.06
CA ASN A 45 3.36 18.42 13.65
C ASN A 45 2.83 18.95 12.29
N PRO A 46 2.67 20.28 12.08
CA PRO A 46 2.15 20.86 10.84
C PRO A 46 2.76 20.31 9.54
N ASP A 47 4.05 19.96 9.51
CA ASP A 47 4.68 19.38 8.32
C ASP A 47 4.15 17.98 7.99
N LEU A 48 3.84 17.17 9.01
CA LEU A 48 3.26 15.84 8.83
C LEU A 48 1.81 15.93 8.39
N GLN A 49 1.07 16.94 8.86
CA GLN A 49 -0.30 17.19 8.42
C GLN A 49 -0.37 17.47 6.92
N LYS A 50 0.52 18.34 6.42
CA LYS A 50 0.63 18.65 4.98
C LYS A 50 0.95 17.42 4.16
N ARG A 51 1.98 16.64 4.56
CA ARG A 51 2.33 15.39 3.88
C ARG A 51 1.20 14.37 3.89
N ALA A 52 0.47 14.25 5.00
CA ALA A 52 -0.65 13.32 5.11
C ALA A 52 -1.84 13.73 4.23
N LEU A 53 -2.07 15.04 4.04
CA LEU A 53 -3.05 15.60 3.11
C LEU A 53 -2.65 15.34 1.65
N GLU A 54 -1.41 15.68 1.28
CA GLU A 54 -0.87 15.47 -0.07
C GLU A 54 -0.82 13.99 -0.46
N SER A 55 -0.45 13.11 0.47
CA SER A 55 -0.37 11.67 0.25
C SER A 55 -1.71 10.95 0.41
N ARG A 56 -2.81 11.64 0.74
CA ARG A 56 -4.10 10.98 0.98
C ARG A 56 -4.61 10.29 -0.29
N GLU A 57 -4.58 11.00 -1.41
CA GLU A 57 -4.99 10.45 -2.70
C GLU A 57 -4.07 9.32 -3.12
N LYS A 58 -2.76 9.51 -2.97
CA LYS A 58 -1.76 8.47 -3.27
C LYS A 58 -1.99 7.20 -2.44
N ARG A 59 -2.27 7.33 -1.14
CA ARG A 59 -2.57 6.19 -0.27
C ARG A 59 -3.86 5.47 -0.68
N GLN A 60 -4.87 6.22 -1.15
CA GLN A 60 -6.11 5.62 -1.65
C GLN A 60 -5.83 4.80 -2.92
N GLN A 61 -5.08 5.36 -3.87
CA GLN A 61 -4.68 4.67 -5.09
C GLN A 61 -3.83 3.44 -4.79
N GLU A 62 -2.83 3.57 -3.91
CA GLU A 62 -1.98 2.44 -3.48
C GLU A 62 -2.79 1.33 -2.81
N PHE A 63 -3.82 1.68 -2.04
CA PHE A 63 -4.72 0.72 -1.41
C PHE A 63 -5.60 0.00 -2.44
N ASP A 64 -6.21 0.74 -3.37
CA ASP A 64 -7.04 0.17 -4.43
C ASP A 64 -6.20 -0.77 -5.32
N ASP A 65 -5.00 -0.35 -5.70
CA ASP A 65 -4.03 -1.18 -6.45
C ASP A 65 -3.65 -2.45 -5.69
N PHE A 66 -3.44 -2.34 -4.37
CA PHE A 66 -3.12 -3.48 -3.52
C PHE A 66 -4.26 -4.50 -3.48
N VAL A 67 -5.50 -4.04 -3.28
CA VAL A 67 -6.69 -4.91 -3.28
C VAL A 67 -6.89 -5.54 -4.66
N MET A 68 -6.67 -4.79 -5.74
CA MET A 68 -6.71 -5.33 -7.10
C MET A 68 -5.69 -6.45 -7.31
N LYS A 69 -4.44 -6.26 -6.89
CA LYS A 69 -3.39 -7.31 -6.96
C LYS A 69 -3.74 -8.53 -6.12
N LEU A 70 -4.25 -8.33 -4.90
CA LEU A 70 -4.71 -9.45 -4.05
C LEU A 70 -5.82 -10.25 -4.72
N ARG A 71 -6.78 -9.57 -5.35
CA ARG A 71 -7.86 -10.22 -6.11
C ARG A 71 -7.30 -11.03 -7.29
N GLU A 72 -6.28 -10.53 -7.96
CA GLU A 72 -5.62 -11.26 -9.04
C GLU A 72 -4.87 -12.49 -8.52
N TYR A 73 -4.10 -12.34 -7.43
CA TYR A 73 -3.37 -13.45 -6.83
C TYR A 73 -4.29 -14.52 -6.26
N SER A 74 -5.45 -14.12 -5.74
CA SER A 74 -6.48 -15.05 -5.23
C SER A 74 -7.08 -15.95 -6.32
N LYS A 75 -6.92 -15.63 -7.61
CA LYS A 75 -7.37 -16.51 -8.71
C LYS A 75 -6.43 -17.68 -8.96
N SER A 76 -5.21 -17.63 -8.43
CA SER A 76 -4.23 -18.72 -8.56
C SER A 76 -4.47 -19.78 -7.49
N ASP A 77 -4.36 -21.05 -7.87
CA ASP A 77 -4.38 -22.18 -6.93
C ASP A 77 -3.11 -22.24 -6.05
N ARG A 78 -2.10 -21.41 -6.36
CA ARG A 78 -0.87 -21.31 -5.56
C ARG A 78 -1.07 -20.36 -4.38
N PRO A 79 -0.38 -20.58 -3.25
CA PRO A 79 -0.39 -19.64 -2.15
C PRO A 79 -0.04 -18.20 -2.56
N ILE A 80 -0.81 -17.23 -2.05
CA ILE A 80 -0.71 -15.80 -2.42
C ILE A 80 0.72 -15.26 -2.24
N TRP A 81 1.44 -15.70 -1.21
CA TRP A 81 2.81 -15.22 -0.95
C TRP A 81 3.81 -15.65 -2.04
N LEU A 82 3.68 -16.85 -2.60
CA LEU A 82 4.53 -17.32 -3.70
C LEU A 82 4.24 -16.55 -4.99
N VAL A 83 2.95 -16.33 -5.28
CA VAL A 83 2.52 -15.55 -6.46
C VAL A 83 2.98 -14.09 -6.34
N ALA A 84 2.88 -13.52 -5.15
CA ALA A 84 3.35 -12.16 -4.86
C ALA A 84 4.88 -12.04 -4.99
N GLU A 85 5.64 -13.04 -4.54
CA GLU A 85 7.10 -13.08 -4.70
C GLU A 85 7.50 -13.17 -6.18
N ASP A 86 6.84 -14.04 -6.95
CA ASP A 86 7.06 -14.17 -8.39
C ASP A 86 6.75 -12.85 -9.12
N ALA A 87 5.65 -12.19 -8.77
CA ALA A 87 5.29 -10.89 -9.32
C ALA A 87 6.31 -9.79 -8.96
N ALA A 88 6.81 -9.79 -7.72
CA ALA A 88 7.83 -8.86 -7.27
C ALA A 88 9.19 -9.08 -7.98
N LYS A 89 9.55 -10.34 -8.27
CA LYS A 89 10.75 -10.66 -9.07
C LYS A 89 10.62 -10.10 -10.49
N LYS A 90 9.49 -10.34 -11.15
CA LYS A 90 9.22 -9.82 -12.49
C LYS A 90 9.22 -8.29 -12.55
N ASP A 91 8.63 -7.62 -11.55
CA ASP A 91 8.64 -6.15 -11.46
C ASP A 91 10.05 -5.58 -11.25
N ARG A 92 10.91 -6.26 -10.48
CA ARG A 92 12.30 -5.85 -10.33
C ARG A 92 13.09 -6.03 -11.62
N GLU A 93 12.92 -7.15 -12.31
CA GLU A 93 13.57 -7.42 -13.59
C GLU A 93 13.16 -6.40 -14.65
N SER A 94 11.86 -6.12 -14.80
CA SER A 94 11.37 -5.14 -15.76
C SER A 94 11.87 -3.72 -15.47
N LYS A 95 11.97 -3.33 -14.19
CA LYS A 95 12.58 -2.05 -13.79
C LYS A 95 14.06 -1.98 -14.12
N LEU A 96 14.81 -3.05 -13.88
CA LEU A 96 16.24 -3.10 -14.21
C LEU A 96 16.45 -3.01 -15.73
N GLU A 97 15.64 -3.70 -16.52
CA GLU A 97 15.66 -3.60 -17.98
C GLU A 97 15.30 -2.21 -18.47
N GLY A 98 14.27 -1.58 -17.89
CA GLY A 98 13.90 -0.20 -18.20
C GLY A 98 15.03 0.79 -17.91
N ILE A 99 15.69 0.67 -16.75
CA ILE A 99 16.85 1.50 -16.40
C ILE A 99 18.00 1.31 -17.38
N LYS A 100 18.28 0.06 -17.80
CA LYS A 100 19.33 -0.23 -18.79
C LYS A 100 19.03 0.45 -20.13
N LYS A 101 17.80 0.29 -20.66
CA LYS A 101 17.37 0.93 -21.91
C LYS A 101 17.48 2.45 -21.85
N MET A 102 16.96 3.07 -20.78
CA MET A 102 17.07 4.51 -20.57
C MET A 102 18.52 4.99 -20.50
N ARG A 103 19.43 4.17 -19.96
CA ARG A 103 20.86 4.50 -19.90
C ARG A 103 21.52 4.39 -21.27
N GLU A 104 21.21 3.35 -22.03
CA GLU A 104 21.71 3.17 -23.40
C GLU A 104 21.23 4.28 -24.33
N GLU A 105 19.96 4.68 -24.23
CA GLU A 105 19.41 5.82 -25.00
C GLU A 105 20.13 7.12 -24.65
N LYS A 106 20.30 7.43 -23.37
CA LYS A 106 21.05 8.63 -22.94
C LYS A 106 22.51 8.64 -23.40
N LEU A 107 23.15 7.48 -23.44
CA LEU A 107 24.53 7.36 -23.95
C LEU A 107 24.57 7.65 -25.45
N ARG A 108 23.62 7.10 -26.23
CA ARG A 108 23.51 7.38 -27.66
C ARG A 108 23.27 8.87 -27.94
N GLU A 109 22.33 9.49 -27.23
CA GLU A 109 22.06 10.93 -27.35
C GLU A 109 23.29 11.78 -27.02
N ALA A 110 24.06 11.39 -25.98
CA ALA A 110 25.29 12.09 -25.62
C ALA A 110 26.38 11.96 -26.70
N GLU A 111 26.56 10.76 -27.26
CA GLU A 111 27.50 10.52 -28.36
C GLU A 111 27.13 11.31 -29.62
N GLU A 112 25.85 11.38 -29.97
CA GLU A 112 25.34 12.17 -31.10
C GLU A 112 25.61 13.67 -30.89
N GLN A 113 25.32 14.20 -29.69
CA GLN A 113 25.60 15.60 -29.35
C GLN A 113 27.09 15.93 -29.39
N GLU A 114 27.96 15.01 -28.96
CA GLU A 114 29.40 15.19 -29.05
C GLU A 114 29.90 15.17 -30.49
N ALA A 115 29.37 14.28 -31.33
CA ALA A 115 29.70 14.21 -32.75
C ALA A 115 29.26 15.49 -33.48
N GLU A 116 28.07 16.02 -33.19
CA GLU A 116 27.58 17.28 -33.75
C GLU A 116 28.44 18.47 -33.30
N ARG A 117 28.83 18.50 -32.01
CA ARG A 117 29.74 19.52 -31.47
C ARG A 117 31.10 19.49 -32.16
N ARG A 118 31.65 18.31 -32.42
CA ARG A 118 32.92 18.13 -33.16
C ARG A 118 32.81 18.66 -34.59
N ARG A 119 31.77 18.27 -35.32
CA ARG A 119 31.50 18.77 -36.69
C ARG A 119 31.37 20.29 -36.73
N ARG A 120 30.68 20.89 -35.75
CA ARG A 120 30.53 22.35 -35.66
C ARG A 120 31.86 23.06 -35.43
N LEU A 121 32.75 22.50 -34.61
CA LEU A 121 34.09 23.05 -34.37
C LEU A 121 34.99 22.94 -35.61
N GLU A 122 34.89 21.85 -36.38
CA GLU A 122 35.63 21.66 -37.63
C GLU A 122 35.21 22.69 -38.69
N ILE A 123 33.90 22.96 -38.84
CA ILE A 123 33.37 23.98 -39.74
C ILE A 123 33.90 25.38 -39.36
N ILE A 124 33.95 25.70 -38.06
CA ILE A 124 34.45 27.00 -37.57
C ILE A 124 35.96 27.13 -37.83
N LYS A 125 36.75 26.07 -37.62
CA LYS A 125 38.20 26.08 -37.89
C LYS A 125 38.54 26.16 -39.39
N GLY A 126 37.72 25.57 -40.26
CA GLY A 126 37.94 25.59 -41.71
C GLY A 126 37.59 26.92 -42.39
N ASN A 127 36.91 27.83 -41.69
CA ASN A 127 36.42 29.11 -42.21
C ASN A 127 37.17 30.33 -41.64
N SER A 128 38.34 30.11 -41.03
CA SER A 128 39.26 31.13 -40.50
C SER A 128 40.68 30.91 -41.05
#